data_AF-A8T436-F1
#
_entry.id   AF-A8T436-F1
#
_cell.length_a   1.000
_cell.length_b   1.000
_cell.length_c   1.000
_cell.angle_alpha   90.00
_cell.angle_beta   90.00
_cell.angle_gamma   90.00
#
_symmetry.space_group_name_H-M   'P 1'
#
loop_
_entity.id
_entity.type
_entity.pdbx_description
1 polymer ?
#
loop_
_entity_poly.entity_id
_entity_poly.type
_entity_poly.pdbx_seq_one_letter_code
_entity_poly.pdbx_strand_id
1 'polypeptide(L)'
;MVSKTNEQALDALIEKGLAGICKEELALGEALLNYNNELYLIGSPSDFDKQYALDSRLFWQFLEDTQASELEKLKRISPHDWQRKILSVLIV
;
A
#
# COMPACT_ATOMS: atom_id res chain seq x y z
N MET A 1 4.20 21.23 -28.72
CA MET A 1 5.50 20.64 -28.39
C MET A 1 5.19 19.41 -27.55
N VAL A 2 5.09 18.23 -28.18
CA VAL A 2 4.72 17.00 -27.47
C VAL A 2 6.02 16.47 -26.88
N SER A 3 6.20 16.56 -25.57
CA SER A 3 7.39 16.04 -24.92
C SER A 3 7.50 14.55 -25.24
N LYS A 4 8.65 14.12 -25.79
CA LYS A 4 9.04 12.70 -25.89
C LYS A 4 9.41 12.17 -24.50
N THR A 5 8.62 12.49 -23.50
CA THR A 5 8.72 11.89 -22.17
C THR A 5 7.89 10.63 -22.23
N ASN A 6 8.57 9.49 -22.24
CA ASN A 6 7.92 8.21 -22.03
C ASN A 6 7.50 8.18 -20.56
N GLU A 7 6.24 8.51 -20.25
CA GLU A 7 5.71 8.58 -18.87
C GLU A 7 6.03 7.29 -18.10
N GLN A 8 6.01 6.13 -18.78
CA GLN A 8 6.42 4.85 -18.20
C GLN A 8 7.87 4.83 -17.72
N ALA A 9 8.80 5.46 -18.46
CA ALA A 9 10.20 5.52 -18.06
C ALA A 9 10.42 6.46 -16.88
N LEU A 10 9.59 7.51 -16.76
CA LEU A 10 9.62 8.40 -15.61
C LEU A 10 9.09 7.70 -14.37
N ASP A 11 7.95 7.02 -14.47
CA ASP A 11 7.34 6.27 -13.38
C ASP A 11 8.29 5.18 -12.86
N ALA A 12 8.91 4.41 -13.75
CA ALA A 12 9.89 3.39 -13.37
C ALA A 12 11.12 3.97 -12.63
N LEU A 13 11.57 5.18 -12.98
CA LEU A 13 12.67 5.86 -12.27
C LEU A 13 12.26 6.32 -10.87
N ILE A 14 11.02 6.83 -10.71
CA ILE A 14 10.48 7.22 -9.42
C ILE A 14 10.35 5.99 -8.51
N GLU A 15 9.75 4.91 -9.01
CA GLU A 15 9.58 3.65 -8.27
C GLU A 15 10.94 3.07 -7.87
N LYS A 16 11.91 3.02 -8.78
CA LYS A 16 13.28 2.59 -8.46
C LYS A 16 13.95 3.48 -7.41
N GLY A 17 13.77 4.79 -7.50
CA GLY A 17 14.34 5.73 -6.53
C GLY A 17 13.73 5.60 -5.14
N LEU A 18 12.44 5.27 -5.04
CA LEU A 18 11.72 5.18 -3.78
C LEU A 18 11.75 3.76 -3.17
N ALA A 19 11.50 2.73 -3.96
CA ALA A 19 11.34 1.36 -3.50
C ALA A 19 12.49 0.43 -3.93
N GLY A 20 13.45 0.91 -4.73
CA GLY A 20 14.60 0.12 -5.20
C GLY A 20 14.31 -0.80 -6.38
N ILE A 21 13.04 -0.97 -6.76
CA ILE A 21 12.55 -1.78 -7.87
C ILE A 21 11.44 -1.03 -8.60
N CYS A 22 11.14 -1.37 -9.85
CA CYS A 22 9.91 -0.91 -10.52
C CYS A 22 8.89 -2.04 -10.68
N LYS A 23 7.65 -1.66 -10.99
CA LYS A 23 6.53 -2.58 -11.17
C LYS A 23 6.76 -3.61 -12.27
N GLU A 24 7.45 -3.25 -13.35
CA GLU A 24 7.79 -4.15 -14.44
C GLU A 24 8.82 -5.20 -14.02
N GLU A 25 9.84 -4.80 -13.25
CA GLU A 25 10.86 -5.72 -12.71
C GLU A 25 10.26 -6.66 -11.67
N LEU A 26 9.34 -6.16 -10.84
CA LEU A 26 8.55 -6.98 -9.92
C LEU A 26 7.70 -8.03 -10.66
N ALA A 27 7.07 -7.64 -11.78
CA ALA A 27 6.26 -8.55 -12.59
C ALA A 27 7.10 -9.64 -13.30
N LEU A 28 8.38 -9.37 -13.55
CA LEU A 28 9.33 -10.34 -14.13
C LEU A 28 9.92 -11.29 -13.07
N GLY A 29 9.59 -11.11 -11.79
CA GLY A 29 10.13 -11.92 -10.69
C GLY A 29 11.58 -11.58 -10.34
N GLU A 30 12.12 -10.48 -10.89
CA GLU A 30 13.41 -9.93 -10.54
C GLU A 30 13.27 -9.11 -9.26
N ALA A 31 13.03 -9.80 -8.14
CA ALA A 31 13.09 -9.18 -6.83
C ALA A 31 14.55 -8.88 -6.50
N LEU A 32 15.04 -7.72 -6.95
CA LEU A 32 16.32 -7.20 -6.49
C LEU A 32 16.18 -6.85 -5.01
N LEU A 33 16.74 -7.72 -4.19
CA LEU A 33 17.08 -7.46 -2.80
C LEU A 33 18.03 -6.26 -2.76
N ASN A 34 17.54 -5.06 -2.47
CA ASN A 34 18.34 -3.98 -1.89
C ASN A 34 17.41 -2.97 -1.21
N TYR A 35 17.21 -3.08 0.12
CA TYR A 35 18.09 -2.51 1.15
C TYR A 35 18.37 -1.02 0.88
N ASN A 36 17.45 -0.15 1.31
CA ASN A 36 17.76 1.18 1.91
C ASN A 36 16.53 2.08 2.09
N ASN A 37 15.36 1.72 1.57
CA ASN A 37 14.13 2.48 1.82
C ASN A 37 13.05 1.57 2.42
N GLU A 38 13.15 1.31 3.73
CA GLU A 38 12.05 0.72 4.51
C GLU A 38 10.83 1.65 4.60
N LEU A 39 10.92 2.86 4.04
CA LEU A 39 9.91 3.91 4.13
C LEU A 39 8.85 3.84 3.03
N TYR A 40 9.16 3.26 1.86
CA TYR A 40 8.24 3.21 0.72
C TYR A 40 8.09 1.79 0.19
N LEU A 41 6.84 1.39 -0.02
CA LEU A 41 6.48 0.07 -0.54
C LEU A 41 5.75 0.23 -1.87
N ILE A 42 6.02 -0.67 -2.81
CA ILE A 42 5.22 -0.77 -4.03
C ILE A 42 3.88 -1.41 -3.66
N GLY A 43 2.80 -0.64 -3.84
CA GLY A 43 1.43 -1.11 -3.70
C GLY A 43 0.93 -1.85 -4.93
N SER A 44 -0.17 -2.59 -4.78
CA SER A 44 -0.85 -3.24 -5.90
C SER A 44 -2.12 -2.47 -6.25
N PRO A 45 -2.37 -2.13 -7.52
CA PRO A 45 -3.63 -1.51 -7.93
C PRO A 45 -4.88 -2.34 -7.59
N SER A 46 -4.72 -3.66 -7.41
CA SER A 46 -5.80 -4.56 -7.02
C SER A 46 -6.25 -4.40 -5.57
N ASP A 47 -5.36 -3.90 -4.71
CA ASP A 47 -5.63 -3.70 -3.28
C ASP A 47 -6.23 -2.32 -2.98
N PHE A 48 -6.33 -1.45 -4.00
CA PHE A 48 -6.88 -0.11 -3.88
C PHE A 48 -8.41 -0.12 -3.79
N ASP A 49 -8.93 0.28 -2.63
CA ASP A 49 -10.36 0.44 -2.41
C ASP A 49 -10.79 1.85 -2.86
N LYS A 50 -11.60 1.90 -3.92
CA LYS A 50 -12.12 3.16 -4.49
C LYS A 50 -13.12 3.87 -3.58
N GLN A 51 -13.83 3.13 -2.72
CA GLN A 51 -14.82 3.70 -1.82
C GLN A 51 -14.13 4.49 -0.71
N TYR A 52 -12.98 4.02 -0.23
CA TYR A 52 -12.24 4.64 0.86
C TYR A 52 -10.93 5.33 0.41
N ALA A 53 -10.62 5.28 -0.88
CA ALA A 53 -9.41 5.82 -1.52
C ALA A 53 -8.09 5.38 -0.84
N LEU A 54 -8.05 4.14 -0.36
CA LEU A 54 -6.92 3.59 0.41
C LEU A 54 -6.51 2.20 -0.07
N ASP A 55 -5.23 1.88 0.07
CA ASP A 55 -4.73 0.51 -0.10
C ASP A 55 -5.13 -0.30 1.13
N SER A 56 -6.11 -1.20 0.96
CA SER A 56 -6.66 -1.97 2.06
C SER A 56 -5.63 -2.88 2.70
N ARG A 57 -4.75 -3.48 1.90
CA ARG A 57 -3.75 -4.44 2.39
C ARG A 57 -2.75 -3.74 3.29
N LEU A 58 -2.14 -2.65 2.81
CA LEU A 58 -1.16 -1.89 3.58
C LEU A 58 -1.80 -1.24 4.82
N PHE A 59 -3.05 -0.78 4.70
CA PHE A 59 -3.78 -0.22 5.83
C PHE A 59 -4.01 -1.22 6.96
N TRP A 60 -4.51 -2.42 6.66
CA TRP A 60 -4.73 -3.44 7.68
C TRP A 60 -3.42 -3.96 8.26
N GLN A 61 -2.39 -4.15 7.43
CA GLN A 61 -1.07 -4.53 7.89
C GLN A 61 -0.51 -3.48 8.87
N PHE A 62 -0.63 -2.19 8.54
CA PHE A 62 -0.21 -1.11 9.42
C PHE A 62 -0.95 -1.13 10.77
N LEU A 63 -2.26 -1.36 10.76
CA LEU A 63 -3.05 -1.44 11.99
C LEU A 63 -2.68 -2.65 12.86
N GLU A 64 -2.39 -3.79 12.24
CA GLU A 64 -1.91 -4.98 12.94
C GLU A 64 -0.51 -4.74 13.52
N ASP A 65 0.42 -4.18 12.74
CA ASP A 65 1.80 -3.96 13.17
C ASP A 65 1.91 -2.91 14.28
N THR A 66 1.07 -1.86 14.24
CA THR A 66 1.14 -0.76 15.22
C THR A 66 0.22 -0.95 16.42
N GLN A 67 -0.96 -1.54 16.24
CA GLN A 67 -2.04 -1.53 17.23
C GLN A 67 -2.80 -2.87 17.32
N ALA A 68 -2.12 -4.01 17.16
CA ALA A 68 -2.72 -5.35 17.28
C ALA A 68 -3.60 -5.52 18.54
N SER A 69 -3.15 -5.04 19.70
CA SER A 69 -3.88 -5.23 20.96
C SER A 69 -5.23 -4.50 21.00
N GLU A 70 -5.31 -3.30 20.42
CA GLU A 70 -6.57 -2.55 20.31
C GLU A 70 -7.47 -3.15 19.23
N LEU A 71 -6.88 -3.65 18.14
CA LEU A 71 -7.60 -4.35 17.08
C LEU A 71 -8.33 -5.58 17.62
N GLU A 72 -7.66 -6.39 18.44
CA GLU A 72 -8.24 -7.58 19.07
C GLU A 72 -9.39 -7.24 20.04
N LYS A 73 -9.27 -6.13 20.79
CA LYS A 73 -10.39 -5.64 21.62
C LYS A 73 -11.59 -5.28 20.75
N LEU A 74 -11.37 -4.61 19.62
CA LEU A 74 -12.43 -4.22 18.69
C LEU A 74 -13.10 -5.43 18.05
N LYS A 75 -12.31 -6.43 17.63
CA LYS A 75 -12.79 -7.73 17.13
C LYS A 75 -13.66 -8.44 18.17
N ARG A 76 -13.28 -8.41 19.45
CA ARG A 76 -14.07 -9.02 20.54
C ARG A 76 -15.39 -8.29 20.80
N ILE A 77 -15.41 -6.96 20.71
CA ILE A 77 -16.63 -6.16 20.95
C ILE A 77 -17.58 -6.22 19.75
N SER A 78 -17.07 -6.34 18.53
CA SER A 78 -17.89 -6.30 17.31
C SER A 78 -17.31 -7.21 16.21
N PRO A 79 -17.40 -8.54 16.35
CA PRO A 79 -16.72 -9.49 15.47
C PRO A 79 -17.15 -9.42 14.00
N HIS A 80 -18.38 -8.96 13.72
CA HIS A 80 -18.90 -8.87 12.35
C HIS A 80 -18.71 -7.49 11.68
N ASP A 81 -18.54 -6.41 12.46
CA ASP A 81 -18.59 -5.03 11.94
C ASP A 81 -17.39 -4.16 12.33
N TRP A 82 -16.39 -4.71 13.00
CA TRP A 82 -15.22 -3.93 13.46
C TRP A 82 -14.47 -3.25 12.31
N GLN A 83 -14.35 -3.90 11.15
CA GLN A 83 -13.68 -3.31 9.98
C GLN A 83 -14.42 -2.08 9.46
N ARG A 84 -15.75 -2.15 9.35
CA ARG A 84 -16.60 -1.04 8.91
C ARG A 84 -16.54 0.13 9.89
N LYS A 85 -16.51 -0.15 11.19
CA LYS A 85 -16.35 0.90 12.21
C LYS A 85 -15.04 1.67 12.04
N ILE A 86 -13.93 0.98 11.85
CA ILE A 86 -12.61 1.61 11.65
C ILE A 86 -12.62 2.48 10.39
N LEU A 87 -13.09 1.93 9.26
CA LEU A 87 -13.15 2.65 7.99
C LEU A 87 -14.11 3.86 8.05
N SER A 88 -15.21 3.76 8.79
CA SER A 88 -16.18 4.86 8.96
C SER A 88 -15.63 6.03 9.78
N VAL A 89 -14.73 5.77 10.74
CA VAL A 89 -14.12 6.82 11.57
C VAL A 89 -13.02 7.55 10.80
N LEU A 90 -12.35 6.87 9.87
CA LEU A 90 -11.26 7.45 9.07
C LEU A 90 -11.74 8.51 8.05
N ILE A 91 -13.02 8.47 7.64
CA ILE A 91 -13.57 9.30 6.56
C ILE A 91 -14.34 10.55 7.07
N VAL A 92 -14.36 10.79 8.38
CA VAL A 92 -14.96 12.01 8.97
C VAL A 92 -13.96 13.15 9.00
#